data_AF-A0A2D8HZ04-F1
#
_entry.id   AF-A0A2D8HZ04-F1
#
_cell.length_a   1.000
_cell.length_b   1.000
_cell.length_c   1.000
_cell.angle_alpha   90.00
_cell.angle_beta   90.00
_cell.angle_gamma   90.00
#
_symmetry.space_group_name_H-M   'P 1'
#
loop_
_entity.id
_entity.type
_entity.pdbx_description
1 polymer ?
#
loop_
_entity_poly.entity_id
_entity_poly.type
_entity_poly.pdbx_seq_one_letter_code
_entity_poly.pdbx_strand_id
1 'polypeptide(L)'
;MRTFVDWSKELWFALLFLCLGFTVWPLMVYYLLQYLEFSFFVNLSLRFWAEEVVYGPLSTFNFRLFASLLFLCTPYIIVNLIRLLLFLSRR
;
A
#
# COMPACT_ATOMS: atom_id res chain seq x y z
N MET A 1 9.12 32.53 -4.19
CA MET A 1 8.33 31.47 -4.87
C MET A 1 7.49 30.77 -3.80
N ARG A 2 6.25 31.23 -3.55
CA ARG A 2 5.38 30.62 -2.54
C ARG A 2 4.74 29.38 -3.16
N THR A 3 5.27 28.21 -2.86
CA THR A 3 4.58 26.94 -3.09
C THR A 3 3.50 26.81 -2.02
N PHE A 4 2.33 27.42 -2.25
CA PHE A 4 1.15 27.03 -1.49
C PHE A 4 0.88 25.57 -1.86
N VAL A 5 1.27 24.65 -0.98
CA VAL A 5 0.85 23.26 -1.04
C VAL A 5 -0.67 23.28 -1.11
N ASP A 6 -1.21 22.75 -2.20
CA ASP A 6 -2.63 22.80 -2.50
C ASP A 6 -3.29 21.65 -1.73
N TRP A 7 -3.56 21.89 -0.45
CA TRP A 7 -3.99 20.85 0.50
C TRP A 7 -5.18 20.02 0.02
N SER A 8 -6.07 20.61 -0.78
CA SER A 8 -7.17 19.88 -1.43
C SER A 8 -6.66 18.80 -2.38
N LYS A 9 -5.69 19.11 -3.24
CA LYS A 9 -5.11 18.12 -4.18
C LYS A 9 -4.38 17.02 -3.43
N GLU A 10 -3.60 17.38 -2.42
CA GLU A 10 -2.84 16.45 -1.60
C GLU A 10 -3.76 15.52 -0.79
N LEU A 11 -4.88 16.03 -0.28
CA LEU A 11 -5.91 15.21 0.38
C LEU A 11 -6.56 14.22 -0.60
N TRP A 12 -6.94 14.68 -1.80
CA TRP A 12 -7.48 13.80 -2.86
C TRP A 12 -6.48 12.73 -3.26
N PHE A 13 -5.21 13.08 -3.38
CA PHE A 13 -4.12 12.15 -3.63
C PHE A 13 -4.00 11.12 -2.51
N ALA A 14 -3.98 11.55 -1.25
CA ALA A 14 -3.92 10.65 -0.10
C ALA A 14 -5.13 9.71 -0.06
N LEU A 15 -6.33 10.23 -0.31
CA LEU A 15 -7.57 9.43 -0.33
C LEU A 15 -7.55 8.38 -1.43
N LEU A 16 -7.15 8.76 -2.65
CA LEU A 16 -7.02 7.85 -3.78
C LEU A 16 -6.02 6.73 -3.48
N PHE A 17 -4.87 7.08 -2.90
CA PHE A 17 -3.85 6.10 -2.56
C PHE A 17 -4.22 5.23 -1.35
N LEU A 18 -5.02 5.75 -0.43
CA LEU A 18 -5.59 4.94 0.64
C LEU A 18 -6.59 3.94 0.07
N CYS A 19 -7.47 4.34 -0.84
CA CYS A 19 -8.36 3.43 -1.55
C CYS A 19 -7.57 2.36 -2.32
N LEU A 20 -6.57 2.76 -3.13
CA LEU A 20 -5.73 1.82 -3.87
C LEU A 20 -4.94 0.89 -2.95
N GLY A 21 -4.34 1.43 -1.89
CA GLY A 21 -3.54 0.70 -0.91
C GLY A 21 -4.35 -0.30 -0.10
N PHE A 22 -5.61 0.02 0.21
CA PHE A 22 -6.50 -0.86 0.96
C PHE A 22 -7.31 -1.82 0.10
N THR A 23 -7.39 -1.66 -1.22
CA THR A 23 -8.24 -2.53 -2.06
C THR A 23 -7.45 -3.19 -3.20
N VAL A 24 -6.92 -2.38 -4.11
CA VAL A 24 -6.28 -2.85 -5.34
C VAL A 24 -4.90 -3.47 -5.05
N TRP A 25 -4.13 -2.85 -4.17
CA TRP A 25 -2.75 -3.27 -3.89
C TRP A 25 -2.66 -4.70 -3.31
N PRO A 26 -3.43 -5.08 -2.26
CA PRO A 26 -3.40 -6.45 -1.75
C PRO A 26 -3.83 -7.47 -2.81
N LEU A 27 -4.85 -7.16 -3.60
CA LEU A 27 -5.30 -8.00 -4.72
C LEU A 27 -4.18 -8.22 -5.75
N MET A 28 -3.51 -7.14 -6.18
CA MET A 28 -2.40 -7.23 -7.12
C MET A 28 -1.28 -8.12 -6.58
N VAL A 29 -0.90 -7.94 -5.32
CA VAL A 29 0.16 -8.73 -4.68
C VAL A 29 -0.25 -10.21 -4.58
N TYR A 30 -1.48 -10.50 -4.16
CA TYR A 30 -1.96 -11.87 -4.03
C TYR A 30 -1.91 -12.61 -5.36
N TYR A 31 -2.49 -12.05 -6.42
CA TYR A 31 -2.52 -12.72 -7.73
C TYR A 31 -1.14 -12.79 -8.38
N LEU A 32 -0.28 -11.80 -8.16
CA LEU A 32 1.10 -11.84 -8.64
C LEU A 32 1.89 -12.96 -7.97
N LEU A 33 1.75 -13.14 -6.66
CA LEU A 33 2.43 -14.21 -5.93
C LEU A 33 1.85 -15.59 -6.25
N GLN A 34 0.55 -15.68 -6.51
CA GLN A 34 -0.08 -16.89 -7.03
C GLN A 34 0.44 -17.25 -8.42
N TYR A 35 0.60 -16.26 -9.31
CA TYR A 35 1.19 -16.46 -10.63
C TYR A 35 2.67 -16.87 -10.58
N LEU A 36 3.42 -16.38 -9.59
CA LEU A 36 4.81 -16.80 -9.32
C LEU A 36 4.90 -18.16 -8.59
N GLU A 37 3.79 -18.88 -8.44
CA GLU A 37 3.70 -20.20 -7.80
C GLU A 37 4.28 -20.24 -6.38
N PHE A 38 4.19 -19.15 -5.62
CA PHE A 38 4.56 -19.18 -4.21
C PHE A 38 3.63 -20.14 -3.46
N SER A 39 4.19 -21.22 -2.91
CA SER A 39 3.46 -22.30 -2.23
C SER A 39 2.50 -21.83 -1.14
N PHE A 40 2.84 -20.73 -0.46
CA PHE A 40 1.99 -20.08 0.54
C PHE A 40 0.69 -19.54 -0.06
N PHE A 41 0.71 -19.01 -1.29
CA PHE A 41 -0.44 -18.37 -1.93
C PHE A 41 -1.25 -19.33 -2.81
N VAL A 42 -0.62 -20.38 -3.33
CA VAL A 42 -1.29 -21.37 -4.20
C VAL A 42 -2.42 -22.12 -3.47
N ASN A 43 -2.23 -22.42 -2.18
CA ASN A 43 -3.20 -23.19 -1.38
C ASN A 43 -4.05 -22.33 -0.43
N LEU A 44 -3.81 -21.02 -0.39
CA LEU A 44 -4.45 -20.11 0.56
C LEU A 44 -5.54 -19.31 -0.14
N SER A 45 -6.74 -19.26 0.43
CA SER A 45 -7.81 -18.44 -0.15
C SER A 45 -7.50 -16.94 -0.01
N LEU A 46 -7.83 -16.17 -1.05
CA LEU A 46 -7.70 -14.71 -1.04
C LEU A 46 -8.35 -14.09 0.20
N ARG A 47 -9.54 -14.58 0.56
CA ARG A 47 -10.29 -14.10 1.73
C ARG A 47 -9.51 -14.31 3.02
N PHE A 48 -9.02 -15.53 3.25
CA PHE A 48 -8.29 -15.83 4.47
C PHE A 48 -6.99 -15.01 4.56
N TRP A 49 -6.28 -14.86 3.45
CA TRP A 49 -5.09 -14.01 3.40
C TRP A 49 -5.41 -12.55 3.74
N ALA A 50 -6.46 -12.00 3.13
CA ALA A 50 -6.88 -10.64 3.37
C ALA A 50 -7.32 -10.42 4.82
N GLU A 51 -8.22 -11.26 5.34
CA GLU A 51 -8.80 -11.12 6.68
C GLU A 51 -7.80 -11.39 7.79
N GLU A 52 -6.97 -12.43 7.69
CA GLU A 52 -6.10 -12.87 8.80
C GLU A 52 -4.70 -12.26 8.73
N VAL A 53 -4.16 -12.04 7.53
CA VAL A 53 -2.75 -11.64 7.35
C VAL A 53 -2.64 -10.14 7.08
N VAL A 54 -3.48 -9.60 6.19
CA VAL A 54 -3.38 -8.18 5.79
C VAL A 54 -4.15 -7.28 6.75
N TYR A 55 -5.46 -7.51 6.91
CA TYR A 55 -6.34 -6.64 7.71
C TYR A 55 -6.45 -7.08 9.17
N GLY A 56 -6.33 -8.37 9.45
CA GLY A 56 -6.44 -8.93 10.81
C GLY A 56 -5.54 -8.22 11.82
N PRO A 57 -4.24 -8.01 11.52
CA PRO A 57 -3.34 -7.30 12.41
C PRO A 57 -3.73 -5.85 12.70
N LEU A 58 -4.55 -5.20 11.85
CA LEU A 58 -5.03 -3.83 12.10
C LEU A 58 -5.97 -3.76 13.32
N SER A 59 -6.66 -4.86 13.62
CA SER A 59 -7.55 -4.95 14.79
C SER A 59 -6.79 -5.10 16.12
N THR A 60 -5.52 -5.52 16.06
CA THR A 60 -4.70 -5.78 17.24
C THR A 60 -3.59 -4.75 17.37
N PHE A 61 -3.44 -4.10 18.52
CA PHE A 61 -2.34 -3.15 18.77
C PHE A 61 -0.99 -3.86 19.01
N ASN A 62 -0.50 -4.59 18.00
CA ASN A 62 0.74 -5.36 18.03
C ASN A 62 1.76 -4.85 17.01
N PHE A 63 3.02 -5.28 17.10
CA PHE A 63 4.04 -4.95 16.08
C PHE A 63 3.64 -5.36 14.65
N ARG A 64 2.81 -6.39 14.50
CA ARG A 64 2.26 -6.83 13.21
C ARG A 64 1.35 -5.78 12.56
N LEU A 65 0.71 -4.92 13.34
CA LEU A 65 -0.08 -3.79 12.85
C LEU A 65 0.77 -2.83 12.04
N PHE A 66 1.97 -2.49 12.55
CA PHE A 66 2.89 -1.61 11.83
C PHE A 66 3.35 -2.21 10.51
N ALA A 67 3.60 -3.52 10.48
CA ALA A 67 3.97 -4.23 9.26
C ALA A 67 2.83 -4.20 8.22
N SER A 68 1.59 -4.49 8.64
CA SER A 68 0.42 -4.41 7.75
C SER A 68 0.14 -3.00 7.28
N LEU A 69 0.25 -1.99 8.14
CA LEU A 69 0.10 -0.58 7.75
C LEU A 69 1.18 -0.15 6.75
N LEU A 70 2.44 -0.51 6.98
CA LEU A 70 3.52 -0.22 6.03
C LEU A 70 3.26 -0.90 4.68
N PHE A 71 2.78 -2.15 4.70
CA PHE A 71 2.41 -2.87 3.48
C PHE A 71 1.27 -2.17 2.72
N LEU A 72 0.20 -1.76 3.41
CA LEU A 72 -0.95 -1.07 2.81
C LEU A 72 -0.59 0.33 2.29
N CYS A 73 0.32 1.03 2.97
CA CYS A 73 0.84 2.33 2.57
C CYS A 73 1.95 2.25 1.51
N THR A 74 2.41 1.06 1.13
CA THR A 74 3.48 0.86 0.15
C THR A 74 3.25 1.61 -1.17
N PRO A 75 2.09 1.53 -1.85
CA PRO A 75 1.88 2.28 -3.09
C PRO A 75 1.98 3.81 -2.89
N TYR A 76 1.48 4.32 -1.77
CA TYR A 76 1.60 5.74 -1.42
C TYR A 76 3.07 6.16 -1.21
N ILE A 77 3.84 5.36 -0.48
CA ILE A 77 5.26 5.61 -0.20
C ILE A 77 6.07 5.60 -1.51
N ILE A 78 5.83 4.61 -2.38
CA ILE A 78 6.52 4.48 -3.66
C ILE A 78 6.29 5.70 -4.54
N VAL A 79 5.04 6.15 -4.68
CA VAL A 79 4.74 7.33 -5.52
C VAL A 79 5.38 8.60 -4.97
N ASN A 80 5.38 8.80 -3.65
CA ASN A 80 6.05 9.95 -3.05
C ASN A 80 7.58 9.86 -3.18
N LEU A 81 8.16 8.67 -3.08
CA LEU A 81 9.58 8.44 -3.39
C LEU A 81 9.91 8.77 -4.83
N ILE A 82 9.09 8.34 -5.79
CA ILE A 82 9.29 8.68 -7.22
C ILE A 82 9.19 10.20 -7.43
N ARG A 83 8.20 10.87 -6.83
CA ARG A 83 8.08 12.34 -6.88
C ARG A 83 9.33 13.02 -6.33
N LEU A 84 9.85 12.53 -5.20
CA LEU A 84 11.07 13.06 -4.58
C LEU A 84 12.32 12.81 -5.43
N LEU A 85 12.48 11.61 -5.99
CA LEU A 85 13.59 11.28 -6.88
C LEU A 85 13.55 12.11 -8.17
N LEU A 86 12.37 12.32 -8.76
CA LEU A 86 12.21 13.18 -9.93
C LEU A 86 12.51 14.65 -9.61
N PHE A 87 12.15 15.12 -8.41
CA PHE A 87 12.50 16.46 -7.94
C PHE A 87 14.02 16.61 -7.77
N LEU A 88 14.67 15.63 -7.13
CA LEU A 88 16.13 15.62 -6.95
C LEU A 88 16.87 15.52 -8.28
N SER A 89 16.39 14.71 -9.23
CA SER A 89 16.99 14.54 -10.55
C SER A 89 16.89 15.79 -11.44
N ARG A 90 15.92 16.67 -11.18
CA ARG A 90 15.74 17.93 -11.92
C ARG A 90 16.49 19.11 -11.31
N ARG A 91 17.10 18.92 -10.14
CA ARG A 91 17.91 19.92 -9.44
C ARG A 91 19.38 19.72 -9.73
#